data_AF-A0A8H9HCR2-F1
#
_entry.id   AF-A0A8H9HCR2-F1
#
_cell.length_a   1.000
_cell.length_b   1.000
_cell.length_c   1.000
_cell.angle_alpha   90.00
_cell.angle_beta   90.00
_cell.angle_gamma   90.00
#
_symmetry.space_group_name_H-M   'P 1'
#
loop_
_entity.id
_entity.type
_entity.pdbx_description
1 polymer ?
#
loop_
_entity_poly.entity_id
_entity_poly.type
_entity_poly.pdbx_seq_one_letter_code
_entity_poly.pdbx_strand_id
1 'polypeptide(L)'
;MAVIGELLGVDPAHHDRLPALSERVVATGADPGETLSAHRALLVLLGEVAETRAAAPGGDLTSALTTARDEGGGRLAPAELLGPLFLLVVAGHGTTLHLVTNAARALCSRRDQLASSCAGMPPGARPSRSSCAGTAPSAPSPSATPPGASASGRG
;
A
#
# COMPACT_ATOMS: atom_id res chain seq x y z
N MET A 1 5.22 3.33 -4.16
CA MET A 1 3.78 3.67 -4.02
C MET A 1 3.38 4.69 -5.10
N ALA A 2 3.33 4.28 -6.36
CA ALA A 2 3.22 5.24 -7.48
C ALA A 2 1.86 5.95 -7.56
N VAL A 3 0.75 5.21 -7.51
CA VAL A 3 -0.61 5.77 -7.69
C VAL A 3 -0.94 6.83 -6.64
N ILE A 4 -0.70 6.57 -5.35
CA ILE A 4 -0.98 7.57 -4.30
C ILE A 4 -0.01 8.76 -4.39
N GLY A 5 1.25 8.52 -4.77
CA GLY A 5 2.24 9.58 -4.94
C GLY A 5 1.83 10.54 -6.05
N GLU A 6 1.43 10.00 -7.20
CA GLU A 6 0.91 10.78 -8.33
C GLU A 6 -0.39 11.52 -7.98
N LEU A 7 -1.35 10.85 -7.33
CA LEU A 7 -2.61 11.46 -6.90
C LEU A 7 -2.40 12.65 -5.96
N LEU A 8 -1.40 12.56 -5.08
CA LEU A 8 -1.04 13.63 -4.13
C LEU A 8 -0.12 14.69 -4.75
N GLY A 9 0.32 14.52 -6.01
CA GLY A 9 1.26 15.44 -6.65
C GLY A 9 2.67 15.38 -6.08
N VAL A 10 3.10 14.23 -5.57
CA VAL A 10 4.46 14.01 -5.06
C VAL A 10 5.46 14.00 -6.21
N ASP A 11 6.52 14.81 -6.09
CA ASP A 11 7.59 14.87 -7.08
C ASP A 11 8.26 13.48 -7.26
N PRO A 12 8.62 13.08 -8.50
CA PRO A 12 9.33 11.84 -8.77
C PRO A 12 10.58 11.60 -7.89
N ALA A 13 11.28 12.67 -7.49
CA ALA A 13 12.44 12.58 -6.59
C ALA A 13 12.11 11.99 -5.22
N HIS A 14 10.83 11.98 -4.82
CA HIS A 14 10.36 11.46 -3.54
C HIS A 14 9.65 10.10 -3.65
N HIS A 15 9.56 9.51 -4.85
CA HIS A 15 8.81 8.26 -5.09
C HIS A 15 9.38 7.04 -4.36
N ASP A 16 10.68 7.02 -4.09
CA ASP A 16 11.33 5.96 -3.28
C ASP A 16 11.25 6.26 -1.78
N ARG A 17 11.33 7.53 -1.40
CA ARG A 17 11.34 7.97 -0.01
C ARG A 17 9.97 7.82 0.66
N LEU A 18 8.90 8.14 -0.05
CA LEU A 18 7.52 8.04 0.43
C LEU A 18 7.14 6.60 0.90
N PRO A 19 7.29 5.54 0.08
CA PRO A 19 6.97 4.18 0.51
C PRO A 19 7.85 3.69 1.65
N ALA A 20 9.16 4.02 1.66
CA ALA A 20 10.06 3.61 2.73
C ALA A 20 9.70 4.22 4.10
N LEU A 21 9.32 5.50 4.12
CA LEU A 21 8.83 6.16 5.33
C LEU A 21 7.48 5.59 5.76
N SER A 22 6.57 5.39 4.81
CA SER A 22 5.25 4.84 5.09
C SER A 22 5.30 3.42 5.64
N GLU A 23 6.21 2.57 5.13
CA GLU A 23 6.43 1.20 5.63
C GLU A 23 6.88 1.21 7.09
N ARG A 24 7.87 2.05 7.43
CA ARG A 24 8.36 2.20 8.80
C ARG A 24 7.31 2.73 9.77
N VAL A 25 6.39 3.56 9.29
CA VAL A 25 5.28 4.09 10.10
C VAL A 25 4.27 2.99 10.44
N VAL A 26 4.01 2.04 9.53
CA VAL A 26 3.03 0.97 9.75
C VAL A 26 3.63 -0.34 10.27
N ALA A 27 4.95 -0.43 10.33
CA ALA A 27 5.66 -1.64 10.70
C ALA A 27 5.28 -2.09 12.13
N THR A 28 4.80 -3.33 12.24
CA THR A 28 4.49 -3.93 13.54
C THR A 28 5.78 -4.42 14.21
N GLY A 29 6.01 -4.01 15.46
CA GLY A 29 7.18 -4.44 16.23
C GLY A 29 8.46 -3.64 15.97
N ALA A 30 8.37 -2.53 15.25
CA ALA A 30 9.48 -1.58 15.11
C ALA A 30 9.77 -0.87 16.44
N ASP A 31 11.00 -0.35 16.58
CA ASP A 31 11.35 0.49 17.71
C ASP A 31 10.46 1.77 17.74
N PRO A 32 9.92 2.17 18.91
CA PRO A 32 9.08 3.36 19.01
C PRO A 32 9.77 4.65 18.57
N GLY A 33 11.08 4.78 18.82
CA GLY A 33 11.88 5.92 18.40
C GLY A 33 12.05 5.97 16.88
N GLU A 34 12.31 4.82 16.26
CA GLU A 34 12.37 4.70 14.80
C GLU A 34 11.02 5.05 14.15
N THR A 35 9.92 4.55 14.71
CA THR A 35 8.56 4.83 14.23
C THR A 35 8.25 6.33 14.30
N LEU A 36 8.57 6.96 15.43
CA LEU A 36 8.39 8.41 15.61
C LEU A 36 9.27 9.23 14.66
N SER A 37 10.50 8.79 14.41
CA SER A 37 11.40 9.44 13.45
C SER A 37 10.85 9.37 12.02
N ALA A 38 10.30 8.22 11.62
CA ALA A 38 9.70 8.01 10.31
C ALA A 38 8.43 8.84 10.16
N HIS A 39 7.59 8.90 11.20
CA HIS A 39 6.40 9.73 11.24
C HIS A 39 6.73 11.22 10.99
N ARG A 40 7.71 11.76 11.73
CA ARG A 40 8.16 13.15 11.55
C ARG A 40 8.71 13.39 10.15
N ALA A 41 9.55 12.49 9.64
CA ALA A 41 10.12 12.61 8.30
C ALA A 41 9.03 12.55 7.21
N LEU A 42 7.98 11.77 7.41
CA LEU A 42 6.84 11.70 6.50
C LEU A 42 6.04 13.01 6.51
N LEU A 43 5.78 13.59 7.69
CA LEU A 43 5.13 14.91 7.78
C LEU A 43 5.94 16.02 7.12
N VAL A 44 7.27 16.00 7.25
CA VAL A 44 8.16 16.97 6.56
C VAL A 44 8.02 16.84 5.04
N LEU A 45 8.09 15.62 4.51
CA LEU A 45 7.92 15.36 3.08
C LEU A 45 6.55 15.84 2.58
N LEU A 46 5.47 15.56 3.32
CA LEU A 46 4.13 16.04 2.96
C LEU A 46 4.02 17.56 3.03
N GLY A 47 4.75 18.20 3.94
CA GLY A 47 4.89 19.66 4.00
C GLY A 47 5.56 20.22 2.75
N GLU A 48 6.67 19.63 2.31
CA GLU A 48 7.38 20.01 1.08
C GLU A 48 6.46 19.91 -0.15
N VAL A 49 5.64 18.85 -0.22
CA VAL A 49 4.65 18.66 -1.29
C VAL A 49 3.56 19.73 -1.22
N ALA A 50 3.00 20.00 -0.03
CA ALA A 50 1.97 21.01 0.15
C ALA A 50 2.46 22.42 -0.21
N GLU A 51 3.66 22.80 0.23
CA GLU A 51 4.32 24.07 -0.11
C GLU A 51 4.49 24.21 -1.63
N THR A 52 5.04 23.18 -2.27
CA THR A 52 5.27 23.16 -3.73
C THR A 52 3.96 23.34 -4.50
N ARG A 53 2.89 22.65 -4.07
CA ARG A 53 1.58 22.71 -4.72
C ARG A 53 0.77 23.96 -4.38
N ALA A 54 1.06 24.61 -3.26
CA ALA A 54 0.50 25.93 -2.95
C ALA A 54 1.12 27.02 -3.86
N ALA A 55 2.43 26.94 -4.13
CA ALA A 55 3.12 27.87 -5.02
C ALA A 55 2.79 27.66 -6.51
N ALA A 56 2.57 26.40 -6.92
CA ALA A 56 2.21 26.04 -8.29
C ALA A 56 1.12 24.95 -8.30
N PRO A 57 -0.18 25.35 -8.23
CA PRO A 57 -1.28 24.41 -8.24
C PRO A 57 -1.34 23.56 -9.50
N GLY A 58 -1.61 22.26 -9.35
CA GLY A 58 -1.75 21.27 -10.41
C GLY A 58 -3.09 20.52 -10.36
N GLY A 59 -3.22 19.49 -11.20
CA GLY A 59 -4.38 18.60 -11.26
C GLY A 59 -4.39 17.49 -10.21
N ASP A 60 -3.76 17.72 -9.05
CA ASP A 60 -3.59 16.75 -7.97
C ASP A 60 -4.46 17.08 -6.75
N LEU A 61 -4.62 16.08 -5.88
CA LEU A 61 -5.47 16.20 -4.70
C LEU A 61 -4.94 17.23 -3.69
N THR A 62 -3.62 17.41 -3.62
CA THR A 62 -3.01 18.38 -2.69
C THR A 62 -3.37 19.81 -3.11
N SER A 63 -3.28 20.13 -4.40
CA SER A 63 -3.75 21.40 -4.95
C SER A 63 -5.25 21.61 -4.73
N ALA A 64 -6.08 20.60 -4.98
CA ALA A 64 -7.53 20.69 -4.75
C ALA A 64 -7.88 20.98 -3.27
N LEU A 65 -7.19 20.33 -2.33
CA LEU A 65 -7.38 20.56 -0.90
C LEU A 65 -6.90 21.96 -0.46
N THR A 66 -5.80 22.45 -1.02
CA THR A 66 -5.30 23.81 -0.78
C THR A 66 -6.27 24.87 -1.32
N THR A 67 -6.79 24.70 -2.54
CA THR A 67 -7.79 25.62 -3.11
C THR A 67 -9.08 25.64 -2.30
N ALA A 68 -9.63 24.47 -1.94
CA ALA A 68 -10.85 24.38 -1.14
C ALA A 68 -10.72 25.05 0.24
N ARG A 69 -9.51 25.01 0.82
CA ARG A 69 -9.17 25.72 2.06
C ARG A 69 -9.23 27.23 1.90
N ASP A 70 -8.66 27.75 0.82
CA ASP A 70 -8.60 29.19 0.56
C ASP A 70 -9.98 29.77 0.24
N GLU A 71 -10.78 29.06 -0.56
CA GLU A 71 -12.17 29.43 -0.90
C GLU A 71 -13.13 29.37 0.29
N GLY A 72 -12.89 28.43 1.22
CA GLY A 72 -13.69 28.25 2.44
C GLY A 72 -13.42 29.27 3.55
N GLY A 73 -12.60 30.30 3.30
CA GLY A 73 -12.25 31.33 4.28
C GLY A 73 -11.17 30.90 5.29
N GLY A 74 -10.25 30.00 4.90
CA GLY A 74 -9.16 29.58 5.76
C GLY A 74 -9.58 28.64 6.90
N ARG A 75 -10.65 27.86 6.70
CA ARG A 75 -11.20 26.92 7.71
C ARG A 75 -10.27 25.78 8.12
N LEU A 76 -9.19 25.55 7.37
CA LEU A 76 -8.06 24.74 7.82
C LEU A 76 -6.84 25.63 8.03
N ALA A 77 -5.99 25.33 9.01
CA ALA A 77 -4.64 25.83 9.14
C ALA A 77 -3.69 25.03 8.21
N PRO A 78 -2.49 25.55 7.85
CA PRO A 78 -1.58 24.82 6.95
C PRO A 78 -1.17 23.46 7.52
N ALA A 79 -1.03 23.38 8.84
CA ALA A 79 -0.75 22.13 9.55
C ALA A 79 -1.92 21.12 9.48
N GLU A 80 -3.16 21.59 9.33
CA GLU A 80 -4.34 20.72 9.27
C GLU A 80 -4.49 20.03 7.92
N LEU A 81 -3.80 20.48 6.86
CA LEU A 81 -3.71 19.75 5.58
C LEU A 81 -2.82 18.50 5.68
N LEU A 82 -1.83 18.50 6.56
CA LEU A 82 -0.89 17.38 6.67
C LEU A 82 -1.52 16.12 7.27
N GLY A 83 -2.48 16.27 8.18
CA GLY A 83 -3.20 15.14 8.79
C GLY A 83 -3.96 14.28 7.77
N PRO A 84 -4.85 14.87 6.94
CA PRO A 84 -5.52 14.17 5.86
C PRO A 84 -4.57 13.53 4.84
N LEU A 85 -3.51 14.25 4.42
CA LEU A 85 -2.52 13.73 3.49
C LEU A 85 -1.78 12.52 4.09
N PHE A 86 -1.37 12.61 5.35
CA PHE A 86 -0.75 11.51 6.09
C PHE A 86 -1.67 10.30 6.17
N LEU A 87 -2.95 10.51 6.52
CA LEU A 87 -3.93 9.44 6.59
C LEU A 87 -4.11 8.75 5.24
N LEU A 88 -4.17 9.50 4.14
CA LEU A 88 -4.28 8.95 2.79
C LEU A 88 -3.07 8.10 2.41
N VAL A 89 -1.85 8.55 2.74
CA VAL A 89 -0.62 7.78 2.48
C VAL A 89 -0.60 6.50 3.30
N VAL A 90 -0.84 6.58 4.61
CA VAL A 90 -0.80 5.43 5.51
C VAL A 90 -1.94 4.45 5.24
N ALA A 91 -3.16 4.94 4.98
CA ALA A 91 -4.30 4.08 4.63
C ALA A 91 -4.09 3.41 3.27
N GLY A 92 -3.49 4.10 2.31
CA GLY A 92 -3.11 3.52 1.02
C GLY A 92 -1.94 2.55 1.12
N HIS A 93 -1.15 2.63 2.20
CA HIS A 93 -0.01 1.76 2.42
C HIS A 93 -0.47 0.33 2.64
N GLY A 94 0.06 -0.58 1.83
CA GLY A 94 -0.27 -1.99 1.93
C GLY A 94 -1.67 -2.32 1.43
N THR A 95 -2.75 -1.62 1.80
CA THR A 95 -4.15 -2.06 1.52
C THR A 95 -4.46 -2.30 0.04
N THR A 96 -4.14 -1.35 -0.84
CA THR A 96 -4.41 -1.50 -2.28
C THR A 96 -3.50 -2.55 -2.90
N LEU A 97 -2.23 -2.56 -2.51
CA LEU A 97 -1.26 -3.56 -2.98
C LEU A 97 -1.63 -4.97 -2.51
N HIS A 98 -2.08 -5.10 -1.27
CA HIS A 98 -2.44 -6.35 -0.61
C HIS A 98 -3.74 -6.90 -1.21
N LEU A 99 -4.72 -6.05 -1.54
CA LEU A 99 -5.91 -6.43 -2.30
C LEU A 99 -5.56 -6.87 -3.72
N VAL A 100 -4.77 -6.09 -4.47
CA VAL A 100 -4.36 -6.44 -5.84
C VAL A 100 -3.55 -7.74 -5.86
N THR A 101 -2.60 -7.91 -4.94
CA THR A 101 -1.77 -9.10 -4.83
C THR A 101 -2.57 -10.32 -4.41
N ASN A 102 -3.49 -10.19 -3.44
CA ASN A 102 -4.37 -11.30 -3.06
C ASN A 102 -5.38 -11.64 -4.15
N ALA A 103 -5.92 -10.66 -4.87
CA ALA A 103 -6.78 -10.88 -6.03
C ALA A 103 -6.02 -11.60 -7.15
N ALA A 104 -4.81 -11.14 -7.48
CA ALA A 104 -3.93 -11.79 -8.45
C ALA A 104 -3.60 -13.24 -8.04
N ARG A 105 -3.26 -13.47 -6.77
CA ARG A 105 -3.02 -14.82 -6.23
C ARG A 105 -4.27 -15.71 -6.29
N ALA A 106 -5.45 -15.18 -5.94
CA ALA A 106 -6.72 -15.90 -5.98
C ALA A 106 -7.19 -16.23 -7.40
N LEU A 107 -6.82 -15.41 -8.39
CA LEU A 107 -7.08 -15.66 -9.81
C LEU A 107 -6.06 -16.65 -10.40
N CYS A 108 -4.77 -16.53 -10.05
CA CYS A 108 -3.75 -17.48 -10.47
C CYS A 108 -3.95 -18.89 -9.89
N SER A 109 -4.58 -19.02 -8.72
CA SER A 109 -4.95 -20.32 -8.13
C SER A 109 -6.24 -20.92 -8.72
N ARG A 110 -7.07 -20.14 -9.43
CA ARG A 110 -8.32 -20.57 -10.09
C ARG A 110 -8.32 -20.18 -11.56
N ARG A 111 -7.63 -20.98 -12.39
CA ARG A 111 -7.42 -20.73 -13.83
C ARG A 111 -8.71 -20.50 -14.62
N ASP A 112 -9.79 -21.13 -14.21
CA ASP A 112 -11.11 -21.04 -14.84
C ASP A 112 -11.70 -19.62 -14.67
N GLN A 113 -11.51 -19.01 -13.49
CA GLN A 113 -11.89 -17.62 -13.24
C GLN A 113 -10.96 -16.63 -13.96
N LEU A 114 -9.66 -16.94 -14.06
CA LEU A 114 -8.70 -16.14 -14.83
C LEU A 114 -9.04 -16.15 -16.33
N ALA A 115 -9.42 -17.30 -16.88
CA ALA A 115 -9.83 -17.42 -18.28
C ALA A 115 -11.12 -16.63 -18.55
N SER A 116 -12.09 -16.69 -17.63
CA SER A 116 -13.34 -15.93 -17.72
C SER A 116 -13.13 -14.41 -17.62
N SER A 117 -12.23 -13.93 -16.76
CA SER A 117 -11.93 -12.49 -16.63
C SER A 117 -11.13 -11.94 -17.81
N CYS A 118 -10.33 -12.78 -18.47
CA CYS A 118 -9.53 -12.42 -19.65
C CYS A 118 -10.28 -12.57 -20.99
N ALA A 119 -11.55 -13.00 -20.97
CA ALA A 119 -12.34 -13.22 -22.18
C ALA A 119 -12.65 -11.92 -22.95
N GLY A 120 -12.65 -10.76 -22.26
CA GLY A 120 -12.87 -9.43 -22.87
C GLY A 120 -11.61 -8.59 -23.10
N MET A 121 -10.42 -9.11 -22.81
CA MET A 121 -9.17 -8.34 -22.94
C MET A 121 -8.56 -8.39 -24.35
N PRO A 122 -7.90 -7.31 -24.81
CA PRO A 122 -7.19 -7.30 -26.09
C PRO A 122 -6.03 -8.31 -26.08
N PRO A 123 -5.62 -8.84 -27.25
CA PRO A 123 -4.70 -9.98 -27.39
C PRO A 123 -3.28 -9.81 -26.82
N GLY A 124 -2.92 -8.67 -26.23
CA GLY A 124 -1.66 -8.43 -25.51
C GLY A 124 -1.79 -8.23 -23.99
N ALA A 125 -3.01 -8.17 -23.43
CA ALA A 125 -3.24 -7.90 -22.01
C ALA A 125 -3.41 -9.18 -21.17
N ARG A 126 -3.32 -10.37 -21.80
CA ARG A 126 -3.48 -11.65 -21.10
C ARG A 126 -2.25 -11.96 -20.24
N PRO A 127 -2.41 -12.27 -18.95
CA PRO A 127 -1.28 -12.62 -18.09
C PRO A 127 -0.62 -13.92 -18.56
N SER A 128 0.71 -13.89 -18.68
CA SER A 128 1.51 -15.05 -19.10
C SER A 128 1.65 -16.08 -17.96
N ARG A 129 1.98 -17.33 -18.29
CA ARG A 129 2.23 -18.38 -17.29
C ARG A 129 3.33 -18.02 -16.29
N SER A 130 4.34 -17.27 -16.71
CA SER A 130 5.41 -16.80 -15.82
C SER A 130 4.91 -15.80 -14.78
N SER A 131 3.87 -15.02 -15.09
CA SER A 131 3.27 -14.03 -14.18
C SER A 131 2.61 -14.66 -12.95
N CYS A 132 2.17 -15.93 -13.05
CA CYS A 132 1.56 -16.66 -11.92
C CYS A 132 2.55 -17.60 -11.20
N ALA A 133 3.78 -17.79 -11.70
CA ALA A 133 4.71 -18.80 -11.21
C ALA A 133 5.15 -18.57 -9.74
N GLY A 134 5.20 -17.32 -9.27
CA GLY A 134 5.53 -16.98 -7.88
C GLY A 134 4.34 -17.02 -6.89
N THR A 135 3.13 -17.35 -7.36
CA THR A 135 1.90 -17.32 -6.54
C THR A 135 1.35 -18.72 -6.21
N ALA A 136 2.11 -19.77 -6.51
CA ALA A 136 1.74 -21.14 -6.18
C ALA A 136 1.57 -21.28 -4.66
N PRO A 137 0.48 -21.90 -4.17
CA PRO A 137 0.36 -22.18 -2.75
C PRO A 137 1.52 -23.09 -2.33
N SER A 138 2.23 -22.70 -1.27
CA SER A 138 3.19 -23.57 -0.60
C SER A 138 2.47 -24.87 -0.24
N ALA A 139 2.92 -25.99 -0.80
CA ALA A 139 2.40 -27.29 -0.40
C ALA A 139 2.63 -27.46 1.11
N PRO A 140 1.67 -28.00 1.88
CA PRO A 140 1.89 -28.29 3.29
C PRO A 140 3.07 -29.27 3.43
N SER A 141 4.07 -28.91 4.22
CA SER A 141 5.24 -29.74 4.53
C SER A 141 4.78 -31.06 5.18
N PRO A 142 5.24 -32.24 4.72
CA PRO A 142 4.81 -33.54 5.24
C PRO A 142 5.46 -33.94 6.57
N SER A 143 5.67 -32.99 7.49
CA SER A 143 6.33 -33.24 8.78
C SER A 143 5.48 -32.80 9.96
N ALA A 144 4.32 -33.43 10.13
CA ALA A 144 3.62 -33.47 11.41
C ALA A 144 3.31 -34.93 11.72
N THR A 145 4.32 -35.64 12.22
CA THR A 145 4.14 -36.94 12.89
C THR A 145 3.20 -36.71 14.08
N PRO A 146 2.05 -37.38 14.17
CA PRO A 146 1.17 -37.23 15.32
C PRO A 146 1.87 -37.75 16.58
N PRO A 147 1.73 -37.07 17.74
CA PRO A 147 2.34 -37.52 18.99
C PRO A 147 1.73 -38.87 19.41
N GLY A 148 2.63 -39.80 19.76
CA GLY A 148 2.32 -41.19 20.03
C GLY A 148 1.23 -41.41 21.07
N ALA A 149 0.28 -42.28 20.73
CA ALA A 149 -0.57 -42.96 21.69
C ALA A 149 0.31 -43.87 22.56
N SER A 150 0.64 -43.44 23.77
CA SER A 150 1.23 -44.33 24.77
C SER A 150 0.15 -45.30 25.25
N ALA A 151 0.45 -46.59 25.09
CA ALA A 151 -0.34 -47.68 25.61
C ALA A 151 -0.28 -47.65 27.15
N SER A 152 -1.44 -47.56 27.79
CA SER A 152 -1.64 -47.91 29.20
C SER A 152 -2.68 -49.02 29.27
N GLY A 153 -2.28 -50.18 29.81
CA GLY A 153 -3.20 -51.30 30.03
C GLY A 153 -2.53 -52.68 30.00
N ARG A 154 -1.64 -52.95 30.95
CA ARG A 154 -1.32 -54.32 31.42
C ARG A 154 -0.90 -54.24 32.89
N GLY A 155 -1.56 -55.02 33.75
CA GLY A 155 -1.19 -55.28 35.14
C GLY A 155 -2.27 -54.90 36.12
#